data_AF-A0A550HAM5-F1
#
_entry.id   AF-A0A550HAM5-F1
#
_cell.length_a   1.000
_cell.length_b   1.000
_cell.length_c   1.000
_cell.angle_alpha   90.00
_cell.angle_beta   90.00
_cell.angle_gamma   90.00
#
_symmetry.space_group_name_H-M   'P 1'
#
loop_
_entity.id
_entity.type
_entity.pdbx_description
1 polymer ?
#
loop_
_entity_poly.entity_id
_entity_poly.type
_entity_poly.pdbx_seq_one_letter_code
_entity_poly.pdbx_strand_id
1 'polypeptide(L)'
;DGGCPSASLVTDAGRHSEAVQNAYAEGVQGYLTGFAAEFQREAEEKGHELDPAEARHRAVRLLSEMVGALMLARAVRHVEPELSDEILQTGRSHALD
;
A
#
# COMPACT_ATOMS: atom_id res chain seq x y z
N ASP A 1 -16.03 3.30 11.44
CA ASP A 1 -16.00 1.99 10.75
C ASP A 1 -15.55 2.01 9.29
N GLY A 2 -15.23 3.17 8.71
CA GLY A 2 -14.65 3.26 7.36
C GLY A 2 -13.16 2.95 7.35
N GLY A 3 -12.79 1.67 7.32
CA GLY A 3 -11.43 1.25 6.95
C GLY A 3 -11.28 1.23 5.43
N CYS A 4 -10.07 1.47 4.92
CA CYS A 4 -9.79 1.27 3.50
C CYS A 4 -10.10 -0.20 3.11
N PRO A 5 -10.98 -0.47 2.12
CA PRO A 5 -11.35 -1.82 1.73
C PRO A 5 -10.15 -2.70 1.36
N SER A 6 -9.10 -2.12 0.77
CA SER A 6 -7.87 -2.86 0.46
C SER A 6 -7.17 -3.39 1.71
N ALA A 7 -7.08 -2.59 2.78
CA ALA A 7 -6.44 -3.00 4.03
C ALA A 7 -7.27 -3.99 4.86
N SER A 8 -8.59 -4.08 4.64
CA SER A 8 -9.45 -5.06 5.31
C SER A 8 -9.63 -6.34 4.50
N LEU A 9 -9.63 -6.26 3.16
CA LEU A 9 -9.77 -7.42 2.28
C LEU A 9 -8.46 -8.15 2.04
N VAL A 10 -7.30 -7.52 2.24
CA VAL A 10 -5.98 -8.17 2.02
C VAL A 10 -5.85 -9.51 2.76
N THR A 11 -6.43 -9.65 3.96
CA THR A 11 -6.37 -10.87 4.76
C THR A 11 -7.37 -11.95 4.34
N ASP A 12 -8.48 -11.57 3.71
CA ASP A 12 -9.60 -12.48 3.43
C ASP A 12 -9.85 -12.72 1.94
N ALA A 13 -9.34 -11.88 1.04
CA ALA A 13 -9.56 -11.98 -0.41
C ALA A 13 -9.23 -13.39 -0.95
N GLY A 14 -8.12 -13.99 -0.50
CA GLY A 14 -7.70 -15.34 -0.90
C GLY A 14 -8.61 -16.48 -0.40
N ARG A 15 -9.51 -16.20 0.55
CA ARG A 15 -10.51 -17.17 1.06
C ARG A 15 -11.86 -17.05 0.34
N HIS A 16 -12.02 -16.04 -0.51
CA HIS A 16 -13.24 -15.81 -1.30
C HIS A 16 -13.14 -16.43 -2.69
N SER A 17 -14.25 -16.37 -3.44
CA SER A 17 -14.35 -16.91 -4.80
C SER A 17 -13.34 -16.25 -5.75
N GLU A 18 -13.04 -16.93 -6.86
CA GLU A 18 -12.17 -16.40 -7.93
C GLU A 18 -12.62 -15.02 -8.42
N ALA A 19 -13.93 -14.78 -8.52
CA ALA A 19 -14.47 -13.48 -8.91
C ALA A 19 -14.05 -12.36 -7.95
N VAL A 20 -14.05 -12.62 -6.64
CA VAL A 20 -13.61 -11.65 -5.63
C VAL A 20 -12.08 -11.47 -5.70
N GLN A 21 -11.33 -12.54 -5.88
CA GLN A 21 -9.87 -12.47 -6.03
C GLN A 21 -9.47 -11.67 -7.27
N ASN A 22 -10.19 -11.84 -8.39
CA ASN A 22 -9.95 -11.08 -9.61
C ASN A 22 -10.22 -9.59 -9.43
N ALA A 23 -11.36 -9.23 -8.83
CA ALA A 23 -11.68 -7.82 -8.54
C ALA A 23 -10.66 -7.19 -7.57
N TYR A 24 -10.20 -7.95 -6.57
CA TYR A 24 -9.15 -7.49 -5.66
C TYR A 24 -7.81 -7.30 -6.38
N ALA A 25 -7.42 -8.26 -7.23
CA ALA A 25 -6.20 -8.18 -8.03
C ALA A 25 -6.22 -6.97 -8.97
N GLU A 26 -7.36 -6.67 -9.60
CA GLU A 26 -7.54 -5.47 -10.42
C GLU A 26 -7.30 -4.19 -9.61
N GLY A 27 -7.90 -4.10 -8.42
CA GLY A 27 -7.67 -2.97 -7.52
C GLY A 27 -6.20 -2.81 -7.13
N VAL A 28 -5.51 -3.92 -6.80
CA VAL A 28 -4.07 -3.93 -6.51
C VAL A 28 -3.26 -3.46 -7.72
N GLN A 29 -3.55 -3.94 -8.93
CA GLN A 29 -2.88 -3.48 -10.14
C GLN A 29 -3.11 -1.98 -10.42
N GLY A 30 -4.31 -1.47 -10.09
CA GLY A 30 -4.63 -0.05 -10.17
C GLY A 30 -3.71 0.81 -9.28
N TYR A 31 -3.56 0.45 -8.01
CA TYR A 31 -2.63 1.14 -7.11
C TYR A 31 -1.18 1.09 -7.61
N LEU A 32 -0.74 -0.08 -8.06
CA LEU A 32 0.64 -0.28 -8.48
C LEU A 32 0.97 0.50 -9.77
N THR A 33 0.02 0.56 -10.70
CA THR A 33 0.14 1.38 -11.92
C THR A 33 0.20 2.86 -11.55
N GLY A 34 -0.69 3.32 -10.67
CA GLY A 34 -0.72 4.72 -10.22
C GLY A 34 0.59 5.14 -9.55
N PHE A 35 1.07 4.38 -8.57
CA PHE A 35 2.33 4.69 -7.88
C PHE A 35 3.54 4.65 -8.80
N ALA A 36 3.63 3.66 -9.70
CA ALA A 36 4.73 3.60 -10.65
C ALA A 36 4.76 4.82 -11.58
N ALA A 37 3.60 5.26 -12.08
CA ALA A 37 3.49 6.44 -12.92
C ALA A 37 3.91 7.72 -12.18
N GLU A 38 3.52 7.86 -10.90
CA GLU A 38 3.93 9.00 -10.07
C GLU A 38 5.44 9.02 -9.84
N PHE A 39 6.08 7.88 -9.54
CA PHE A 39 7.54 7.80 -9.40
C PHE A 39 8.29 8.15 -10.70
N GLN A 40 7.75 7.75 -11.85
CA GLN A 40 8.33 8.13 -13.14
C GLN A 40 8.15 9.62 -13.44
N ARG A 41 6.97 10.19 -13.14
CA ARG A 41 6.75 11.63 -13.31
C ARG A 41 7.69 12.44 -12.44
N GLU A 42 7.82 12.09 -11.16
CA GLU A 42 8.74 12.75 -10.24
C GLU A 42 10.20 12.66 -10.71
N ALA A 43 10.56 11.51 -11.31
CA ALA A 43 11.87 11.30 -11.89
C ALA A 43 12.17 12.26 -13.05
N GLU A 44 11.23 12.35 -13.98
CA GLU A 44 11.30 13.25 -15.12
C GLU A 44 11.38 14.72 -14.68
N GLU A 45 10.57 15.13 -13.69
CA GLU A 45 10.60 16.47 -13.10
C GLU A 45 11.97 16.83 -12.50
N LYS A 46 12.68 15.84 -11.95
CA LYS A 46 14.05 15.96 -11.42
C LYS A 46 15.13 15.81 -12.49
N GLY A 47 14.76 15.64 -13.76
CA GLY A 47 15.70 15.51 -14.88
C GLY A 47 16.39 14.15 -14.97
N HIS A 48 15.80 13.10 -14.41
CA HIS A 48 16.30 11.74 -14.51
C HIS A 48 15.27 10.79 -15.15
N GLU A 49 15.75 9.70 -15.73
CA GLU A 49 14.91 8.63 -16.23
C GLU A 49 14.79 7.53 -15.17
N LEU A 50 13.58 7.06 -14.90
CA LEU A 50 13.33 5.93 -14.02
C LEU A 50 12.82 4.75 -14.84
N ASP A 51 13.60 3.67 -14.84
CA ASP A 51 13.22 2.42 -15.50
C ASP A 51 11.82 1.95 -15.04
N PRO A 52 10.90 1.62 -15.96
CA PRO A 52 9.56 1.17 -15.60
C PRO A 52 9.53 -0.03 -14.65
N ALA A 53 10.47 -0.96 -14.74
CA ALA A 53 10.50 -2.11 -13.84
C ALA A 53 10.92 -1.70 -12.43
N GLU A 54 11.89 -0.80 -12.30
CA GLU A 54 12.27 -0.19 -11.02
C GLU A 54 11.11 0.62 -10.41
N ALA A 55 10.41 1.45 -11.19
CA ALA A 55 9.22 2.17 -10.73
C ALA A 55 8.14 1.20 -10.21
N ARG A 56 7.95 0.08 -10.91
CA ARG A 56 7.01 -0.98 -10.53
C ARG A 56 7.43 -1.67 -9.23
N HIS A 57 8.73 -1.89 -8.99
CA HIS A 57 9.23 -2.43 -7.73
C HIS A 57 8.99 -1.48 -6.56
N ARG A 58 9.26 -0.18 -6.75
CA ARG A 58 8.99 0.85 -5.73
C ARG A 58 7.49 0.91 -5.39
N ALA A 59 6.63 0.82 -6.40
CA ALA A 59 5.18 0.77 -6.19
C ALA A 59 4.74 -0.43 -5.33
N VAL A 60 5.30 -1.62 -5.58
CA VAL A 60 5.02 -2.83 -4.76
C VAL A 60 5.47 -2.64 -3.33
N ARG A 61 6.68 -2.10 -3.14
CA ARG A 61 7.22 -1.82 -1.82
C ARG A 61 6.33 -0.85 -1.04
N LEU A 62 5.98 0.29 -1.64
CA LEU A 62 5.13 1.32 -1.04
C LEU A 62 3.77 0.74 -0.64
N LEU A 63 3.08 0.05 -1.55
CA LEU A 63 1.77 -0.54 -1.25
C LEU A 63 1.87 -1.57 -0.11
N SER A 64 2.92 -2.39 -0.10
CA SER A 64 3.14 -3.40 0.93
C SER A 64 3.39 -2.78 2.30
N GLU A 65 4.22 -1.72 2.36
CA GLU A 65 4.53 -0.98 3.58
C GLU A 65 3.27 -0.31 4.15
N MET A 66 2.48 0.38 3.31
CA MET A 66 1.23 1.02 3.71
C MET A 66 0.22 0.01 4.27
N VAL A 67 0.00 -1.10 3.56
CA VAL A 67 -0.94 -2.14 3.99
C VAL A 67 -0.47 -2.83 5.27
N GLY A 68 0.82 -3.16 5.35
CA GLY A 68 1.42 -3.77 6.54
C GLY A 68 1.31 -2.88 7.78
N ALA A 69 1.61 -1.57 7.65
CA ALA A 69 1.46 -0.61 8.73
C ALA A 69 0.01 -0.53 9.24
N LEU A 70 -0.97 -0.45 8.32
CA LEU A 70 -2.39 -0.43 8.68
C LEU A 70 -2.83 -1.72 9.39
N MET A 71 -2.37 -2.88 8.93
CA MET A 71 -2.68 -4.17 9.54
C MET A 71 -2.11 -4.29 10.96
N LEU A 72 -0.83 -3.96 11.13
CA LEU A 72 -0.14 -4.02 12.43
C LEU A 72 -0.76 -3.04 13.44
N ALA A 73 -0.97 -1.78 13.04
CA ALA A 73 -1.60 -0.79 13.89
C ALA A 73 -2.98 -1.26 14.36
N ARG A 74 -3.80 -1.79 13.45
CA ARG A 74 -5.14 -2.30 13.76
C ARG A 74 -5.11 -3.48 14.73
N ALA A 75 -4.12 -4.35 14.64
CA ALA A 75 -3.99 -5.53 15.48
C ALA A 75 -3.75 -5.17 16.95
N VAL A 76 -2.97 -4.13 17.21
CA VAL A 76 -2.58 -3.73 18.58
C VAL A 76 -3.45 -2.64 19.19
N ARG A 77 -4.27 -1.93 18.38
CA ARG A 77 -5.00 -0.70 18.76
C ARG A 77 -5.78 -0.73 20.08
N HIS A 78 -6.33 -1.88 20.48
CA HIS A 78 -7.16 -1.97 21.69
C HIS A 78 -6.34 -2.23 22.95
N VAL A 79 -5.17 -2.86 22.81
CA VAL A 79 -4.31 -3.28 23.93
C VAL A 79 -3.13 -2.33 24.12
N GLU A 80 -2.63 -1.75 23.02
CA GLU A 80 -1.44 -0.89 22.94
C GLU A 80 -1.74 0.27 21.96
N PRO A 81 -2.58 1.25 22.32
CA PRO A 81 -2.98 2.34 21.43
C PRO A 81 -1.79 3.25 21.03
N GLU A 82 -0.85 3.49 21.93
CA GLU A 82 0.34 4.31 21.66
C GLU A 82 1.25 3.66 20.60
N LEU A 83 1.44 2.34 20.68
CA LEU A 83 2.14 1.57 19.64
C LEU A 83 1.40 1.59 18.30
N SER A 84 0.07 1.55 18.32
CA SER A 84 -0.76 1.67 17.11
C SER A 84 -0.48 3.00 16.39
N ASP A 85 -0.47 4.10 17.15
CA ASP A 85 -0.20 5.44 16.63
C ASP A 85 1.25 5.57 16.12
N GLU A 86 2.23 5.00 16.83
CA GLU A 86 3.63 4.95 16.40
C GLU A 86 3.80 4.26 15.05
N ILE A 87 3.16 3.09 14.86
CA ILE A 87 3.19 2.34 13.61
C ILE A 87 2.56 3.16 12.46
N LEU A 88 1.41 3.79 12.70
CA LEU A 88 0.73 4.62 11.69
C LEU A 88 1.55 5.86 11.33
N GLN A 89 2.20 6.48 12.31
CA GLN A 89 3.02 7.67 12.09
C GLN A 89 4.27 7.31 11.29
N THR A 90 4.95 6.23 11.65
CA THR A 90 6.16 5.74 10.96
C THR A 90 5.84 5.26 9.54
N GLY A 91 4.74 4.51 9.37
CA GLY A 91 4.31 4.06 8.05
C GLY A 91 3.94 5.22 7.12
N ARG A 92 3.39 6.31 7.68
CA ARG A 92 3.06 7.52 6.90
C ARG A 92 4.30 8.31 6.49
N SER A 93 5.30 8.46 7.36
CA SER A 93 6.52 9.21 6.99
C SER A 93 7.23 8.55 5.81
N HIS A 94 7.44 7.23 5.87
CA HIS A 94 8.10 6.51 4.78
C HIS A 94 7.32 6.51 3.46
N ALA A 95 6.00 6.66 3.49
CA ALA A 95 5.19 6.75 2.28
C ALA A 95 5.23 8.14 1.61
N LEU A 96 5.70 9.17 2.33
CA LEU A 96 5.77 10.55 1.87
C LEU A 96 7.22 11.05 1.68
N ASP A 97 8.21 10.21 2.03
CA ASP A 97 9.65 10.44 1.81
C ASP A 97 10.06 10.03 0.39
#